data_AF-A0A7C7JFQ4-F1
#
_entry.id   AF-A0A7C7JFQ4-F1
#
_cell.length_a   1.000
_cell.length_b   1.000
_cell.length_c   1.000
_cell.angle_alpha   90.00
_cell.angle_beta   90.00
_cell.angle_gamma   90.00
#
_symmetry.space_group_name_H-M   'P 1'
#
loop_
_entity.id
_entity.type
_entity.pdbx_description
1 polymer ?
#
loop_
_entity_poly.entity_id
_entity_poly.type
_entity_poly.pdbx_seq_one_letter_code
_entity_poly.pdbx_strand_id
1 'polypeptide(L)' 'MSGNSIGKLFTVTSFGESHGVAIGCIVDGCPPGMEL' A
#
# COMPACT_ATOMS: atom_id res chain seq x y z
N MET A 1 -13.50 -5.55 -5.20
CA MET A 1 -12.39 -5.31 -6.15
C MET A 1 -11.24 -6.21 -5.75
N SER A 2 -10.98 -7.28 -6.51
CA SER A 2 -9.85 -8.18 -6.26
C SER A 2 -8.66 -7.71 -7.10
N GLY A 3 -7.64 -7.14 -6.48
CA GLY A 3 -6.45 -6.64 -7.20
C GLY A 3 -5.82 -5.37 -6.64
N ASN A 4 -6.18 -4.97 -5.42
CA ASN A 4 -5.58 -3.79 -4.77
C ASN A 4 -4.26 -4.10 -4.04
N SER A 5 -3.88 -5.38 -3.93
CA SER A 5 -2.59 -5.81 -3.35
C SER A 5 -1.69 -6.39 -4.44
N ILE A 6 -0.43 -5.93 -4.48
CA ILE A 6 0.62 -6.45 -5.36
C ILE A 6 1.91 -6.69 -4.56
N GLY A 7 2.58 -7.80 -4.86
CA GLY A 7 3.83 -8.20 -4.19
C GLY A 7 3.71 -9.48 -3.38
N LYS A 8 4.85 -9.99 -2.90
CA LYS A 8 4.94 -11.22 -2.09
C LYS A 8 5.79 -11.04 -0.84
N LEU A 9 7.01 -10.48 -1.00
CA LEU A 9 7.89 -10.15 0.13
C LEU A 9 7.78 -8.68 0.52
N PHE A 10 7.73 -7.80 -0.48
CA PHE A 10 7.39 -6.39 -0.34
C PHE A 10 6.03 -6.19 -1.00
N THR A 11 5.02 -5.91 -0.19
CA THR A 11 3.62 -5.92 -0.64
C THR A 11 3.02 -4.55 -0.46
N VAL A 12 2.37 -4.05 -1.50
CA VAL A 12 1.65 -2.77 -1.47
C VAL A 12 0.17 -3.04 -1.63
N THR A 13 -0.63 -2.54 -0.69
CA THR A 13 -2.10 -2.64 -0.72
C THR A 13 -2.71 -1.25 -0.76
N SER A 14 -3.43 -0.90 -1.83
CA SER A 14 -4.06 0.41 -2.00
C SER A 14 -5.53 0.43 -1.58
N PHE A 15 -6.02 1.62 -1.23
CA PHE A 15 -7.41 1.89 -0.91
C PHE A 15 -7.80 3.35 -1.16
N GLY A 16 -9.10 3.60 -1.25
CA GLY A 16 -9.67 4.94 -1.48
C GLY A 16 -9.97 5.24 -2.94
N GLU A 17 -10.78 6.26 -3.16
CA GLU A 17 -11.26 6.69 -4.48
C GLU A 17 -10.83 8.14 -4.74
N SER A 18 -10.70 8.53 -6.02
CA SER A 18 -10.20 9.86 -6.42
C SER A 18 -11.02 11.04 -5.88
N HIS A 19 -12.32 10.84 -5.67
CA HIS A 19 -13.25 11.84 -5.13
C HIS A 19 -13.73 11.47 -3.71
N GLY A 20 -13.07 10.49 -3.07
CA GLY A 20 -13.35 10.09 -1.70
C GLY A 20 -12.70 11.02 -0.68
N VAL A 21 -12.94 10.74 0.60
CA VAL A 21 -12.37 11.53 1.71
C VAL A 21 -10.84 11.45 1.75
N ALA A 22 -10.28 10.30 1.39
CA ALA A 22 -8.84 10.07 1.32
C ALA A 22 -8.49 8.91 0.37
N ILE A 23 -7.24 8.91 -0.08
CA ILE A 23 -6.60 7.82 -0.82
C ILE A 23 -5.34 7.43 -0.05
N GLY A 24 -5.04 6.14 0.01
CA GLY A 24 -3.86 5.66 0.71
C GLY A 24 -3.41 4.28 0.28
N CYS A 25 -2.32 3.86 0.89
CA CYS A 25 -1.81 2.50 0.75
C CYS A 25 -1.12 2.05 2.04
N ILE A 26 -1.01 0.74 2.18
CA ILE A 26 -0.20 0.05 3.18
C ILE A 26 0.99 -0.55 2.44
N VAL A 27 2.19 -0.35 2.97
CA VAL A 27 3.43 -0.89 2.43
C VAL A 27 4.03 -1.84 3.47
N ASP A 28 4.00 -3.13 3.17
CA ASP A 28 4.49 -4.21 4.03
C ASP A 28 5.81 -4.79 3.52
N GLY A 29 6.66 -5.24 4.45
CA GLY A 29 7.96 -5.86 4.15
C GLY A 29 9.11 -4.88 3.95
N CYS A 30 8.95 -3.61 4.36
CA CYS A 30 10.04 -2.65 4.36
C CYS A 30 11.10 -3.03 5.42
N PRO A 31 12.39 -3.12 5.06
CA PRO A 31 13.44 -3.43 6.02
C PRO A 31 13.58 -2.28 7.06
N PRO A 32 13.90 -2.61 8.32
CA PRO A 32 14.12 -1.60 9.35
C PRO A 32 15.40 -0.79 9.09
N GLY A 33 15.41 0.47 9.55
CA GLY A 33 16.58 1.36 9.43
C GLY A 33 16.65 2.15 8.12
N MET A 34 15.61 2.09 7.28
CA MET A 34 15.45 2.98 6.14
C MET A 34 14.96 4.36 6.62
N GLU A 35 15.58 5.43 6.15
CA GLU A 35 15.03 6.78 6.32
C GLU A 35 13.76 6.91 5.45
N LEU A 36 12.69 7.44 6.05
CA LEU A 36 11.36 7.61 5.43
C LEU A 36 11.09 9.08 5.12
#